data_AF-A0A927J6X7-F1
#
_entry.id   AF-A0A927J6X7-F1
#
_cell.length_a   1.000
_cell.length_b   1.000
_cell.length_c   1.000
_cell.angle_alpha   90.00
_cell.angle_beta   90.00
_cell.angle_gamma   90.00
#
_symmetry.space_group_name_H-M   'P 1'
#
loop_
_entity.id
_entity.type
_entity.pdbx_description
1 polymer ?
#
loop_
_entity_poly.entity_id
_entity_poly.type
_entity_poly.pdbx_seq_one_letter_code
_entity_poly.pdbx_strand_id
1 'polypeptide(L)' 'MDSADVCRALGISKRTLQTWRGNGKIPFSMLGGKVYYKESNVRDLLLSGMKPIKK' A
#
# COMPACT_ATOMS: atom_id res chain seq x y z
N MET A 1 -6.29 -4.49 -6.15
CA MET A 1 -4.95 -4.07 -6.59
C MET A 1 -3.90 -5.04 -6.08
N ASP A 2 -2.97 -5.46 -6.95
CA ASP A 2 -1.78 -6.19 -6.54
C ASP A 2 -0.76 -5.25 -5.87
N SER A 3 0.25 -5.80 -5.22
CA SER A 3 1.37 -5.06 -4.64
C SER A 3 2.04 -4.13 -5.66
N ALA A 4 2.13 -4.53 -6.94
CA ALA A 4 2.70 -3.71 -8.00
C ALA A 4 1.85 -2.46 -8.31
N ASP A 5 0.54 -2.63 -8.44
CA ASP A 5 -0.40 -1.52 -8.69
C ASP A 5 -0.38 -0.52 -7.53
N VAL A 6 -0.36 -1.03 -6.29
CA VAL A 6 -0.31 -0.18 -5.09
C VAL A 6 0.99 0.62 -5.04
N CYS A 7 2.13 0.00 -5.35
CA CYS A 7 3.41 0.70 -5.47
C CYS A 7 3.34 1.84 -6.49
N ARG A 8 2.70 1.61 -7.64
CA ARG A 8 2.58 2.62 -8.70
C ARG A 8 1.59 3.73 -8.33
N ALA A 9 0.46 3.38 -7.73
CA ALA A 9 -0.57 4.33 -7.30
C ALA A 9 -0.07 5.26 -6.18
N LEU A 10 0.71 4.72 -5.24
CA LEU A 10 1.27 5.49 -4.13
C LEU A 10 2.62 6.13 -4.47
N GLY A 11 3.25 5.75 -5.59
CA GLY A 11 4.60 6.18 -5.94
C GLY A 11 5.67 5.69 -4.94
N ILE A 12 5.48 4.50 -4.36
CA ILE A 12 6.37 3.93 -3.34
C ILE A 12 7.06 2.67 -3.84
N SER A 13 8.24 2.39 -3.30
CA SER A 13 8.96 1.14 -3.55
C SER A 13 8.34 -0.04 -2.80
N LYS A 14 8.58 -1.27 -3.29
CA LYS A 14 8.17 -2.51 -2.60
C LYS A 14 8.63 -2.54 -1.14
N ARG A 15 9.84 -2.05 -0.86
CA ARG A 15 10.39 -1.92 0.51
C ARG A 15 9.47 -1.09 1.42
N THR A 16 9.01 0.07 0.96
CA THR A 16 8.10 0.92 1.71
C THR A 16 6.74 0.25 1.91
N LEU A 17 6.21 -0.41 0.87
CA LEU A 17 4.95 -1.15 0.97
C LEU A 17 5.03 -2.29 2.00
N GLN A 18 6.15 -3.00 2.07
CA GLN A 18 6.40 -4.02 3.09
C GLN A 18 6.43 -3.41 4.49
N THR A 19 7.14 -2.28 4.69
CA THR A 19 7.14 -1.56 5.97
C THR A 19 5.74 -1.10 6.37
N TRP A 20 4.94 -0.60 5.43
CA TRP A 20 3.56 -0.17 5.71
C TRP A 20 2.67 -1.35 6.09
N ARG A 21 2.87 -2.51 5.46
CA ARG A 21 2.15 -3.74 5.80
C ARG A 21 2.54 -4.22 7.21
N GLY A 22 3.83 -4.22 7.53
CA GLY A 22 4.34 -4.58 8.87
C GLY A 22 3.91 -3.61 9.97
N ASN A 23 3.83 -2.32 9.67
CA ASN A 23 3.34 -1.29 10.59
C ASN A 23 1.81 -1.20 10.66
N GLY A 24 1.06 -2.00 9.89
CA GLY A 24 -0.40 -1.92 9.84
C GLY A 24 -0.96 -0.62 9.24
N LYS A 25 -0.14 0.14 8.50
CA LYS A 25 -0.52 1.42 7.90
C LYS A 25 -1.44 1.29 6.70
N ILE A 26 -1.37 0.16 6.00
CA ILE A 26 -2.20 -0.10 4.82
C ILE A 26 -3.07 -1.34 5.05
N PRO A 27 -4.41 -1.21 4.96
CA PRO A 27 -5.28 -2.36 5.07
C PRO A 27 -5.08 -3.27 3.86
N PHE A 28 -4.77 -4.53 4.11
CA PHE A 28 -4.64 -5.56 3.09
C PHE A 28 -5.62 -6.70 3.37
N SER A 29 -5.97 -7.42 2.32
CA SER A 29 -6.86 -8.59 2.40
C SER A 29 -6.17 -9.75 1.72
N MET A 30 -6.12 -10.91 2.37
CA MET A 30 -5.59 -12.12 1.76
C MET A 30 -6.73 -12.93 1.18
N LEU A 31 -6.67 -13.18 -0.13
CA LEU A 31 -7.62 -14.02 -0.85
C LEU A 31 -6.82 -15.07 -1.61
N GLY A 32 -7.01 -16.35 -1.27
CA GLY A 32 -6.36 -17.47 -1.95
C GLY A 32 -4.82 -17.43 -1.91
N GLY A 33 -4.23 -16.96 -0.80
CA GLY A 33 -2.77 -16.86 -0.65
C GLY A 33 -2.13 -15.66 -1.35
N LYS A 34 -2.92 -14.84 -2.06
CA LYS A 34 -2.46 -13.57 -2.63
C LYS A 34 -2.95 -12.39 -1.79
N VAL A 35 -2.09 -11.38 -1.67
CA VAL A 35 -2.41 -10.15 -0.96
C VAL A 35 -3.03 -9.16 -1.93
N TYR A 36 -4.26 -8.75 -1.61
CA TYR A 36 -5.02 -7.77 -2.35
C TYR A 36 -5.24 -6.51 -1.52
N TYR A 37 -5.23 -5.40 -2.23
CA TYR A 37 -5.54 -4.09 -1.67
C TYR A 37 -6.81 -3.54 -2.29
N LYS A 38 -7.68 -2.98 -1.44
CA LYS A 38 -8.84 -2.23 -1.89
C LYS A 38 -8.38 -0.88 -2.42
N GLU A 39 -8.88 -0.52 -3.60
CA GLU A 39 -8.61 0.77 -4.23
C GLU A 39 -9.05 1.93 -3.33
N SER A 40 -10.20 1.81 -2.65
CA SER A 40 -10.67 2.82 -1.70
C SER A 40 -9.65 3.10 -0.58
N ASN A 41 -9.04 2.04 -0.02
CA ASN A 41 -8.02 2.20 1.02
C ASN A 41 -6.74 2.85 0.46
N VAL A 42 -6.33 2.46 -0.74
CA VAL A 42 -5.13 3.03 -1.39
C VAL A 42 -5.36 4.50 -1.72
N ARG A 43 -6.55 4.86 -2.22
CA ARG A 43 -6.95 6.25 -2.48
C ARG A 43 -7.04 7.06 -1.20
N ASP A 44 -7.61 6.49 -0.15
CA ASP A 44 -7.69 7.15 1.16
C ASP A 44 -6.29 7.44 1.73
N LEU A 45 -5.36 6.48 1.63
CA LEU A 45 -3.95 6.70 1.98
C LEU A 45 -3.28 7.79 1.14
N LEU A 46 -3.60 7.84 -0.16
CA LEU A 46 -3.07 8.85 -1.07
C LEU A 46 -3.62 10.25 -0.72
N LEU A 47 -4.92 10.35 -0.41
CA LEU A 47 -5.57 11.59 0.03
C LEU A 47 -5.10 12.03 1.42
N SER A 48 -4.86 11.08 2.32
CA SER A 48 -4.35 11.29 3.67
C SER A 48 -2.94 11.93 3.68
N GLY A 49 -2.31 12.07 2.50
CA GLY A 49 -1.05 12.79 2.37
C GLY A 49 0.13 12.02 2.94
N MET A 50 0.01 10.70 3.10
CA MET A 50 1.13 9.83 3.47
C MET A 50 2.15 9.79 2.33
N LYS A 51 3.01 10.79 2.28
CA LYS A 51 4.22 10.76 1.46
C LYS A 51 5.21 9.79 2.11
N PRO A 52 5.79 8.84 1.36
CA PRO A 52 6.90 8.07 1.87
C PRO A 52 7.99 9.05 2.30
N ILE A 53 8.49 8.89 3.53
CA ILE A 53 9.62 9.67 4.04
C ILE A 53 10.81 9.30 3.14
N LYS A 54 11.14 10.16 2.16
CA LYS A 54 12.42 10.12 1.47
C LYS A 54 13.46 10.54 2.51
N LYS A 55 14.23 9.56 3.00
CA LYS A 55 15.47 9.82 3.74
C LYS A 55 16.62 9.83 2.74
#